data_AF-A0AAD8BQN3-F1
#
_entry.id   AF-A0AAD8BQN3-F1
#
_cell.length_a   1.000
_cell.length_b   1.000
_cell.length_c   1.000
_cell.angle_alpha   90.00
_cell.angle_beta   90.00
_cell.angle_gamma   90.00
#
_symmetry.space_group_name_H-M   'P 1'
#
loop_
_entity.id
_entity.type
_entity.pdbx_description
1 polymer ?
#
loop_
_entity_poly.entity_id
_entity_poly.type
_entity_poly.pdbx_seq_one_letter_code
_entity_poly.pdbx_strand_id
1 'polypeptide(L)'
;MNATDLAVWKEQHYCCTNHHKSSKSMEQDSAVILWNRSVAKYNFRYVEMLSDGDSSAFKAVLESKPYADKAVTKLDCINHAHKCMGTVLQKLAKESHLGGRGVCRLTEKKCDSLQNFYRGAIIDNIPDVSKMRNAVWAGLYHSMSTDTEHHHRQCPLGENSWCWYQQAVLLGQDPDSHSNLKASMFLSLEVPHKLIPIYRRMSDESLLQRMALGGTQNKNESLNAMIWSRCPKTSFMGLGRVKGSVARAVSIFNAGANELINVMNKMHIDVN
;
A
#
# COMPACT_ATOMS: atom_id res chain seq x y z
N MET A 1 25.79 31.82 -15.68
CA MET A 1 26.51 32.40 -14.53
C MET A 1 27.99 32.42 -14.90
N ASN A 2 28.60 33.59 -15.01
CA ASN A 2 30.03 33.68 -15.34
C ASN A 2 30.87 33.33 -14.08
N ALA A 3 32.20 33.24 -14.22
CA ALA A 3 33.08 32.85 -13.11
C ALA A 3 33.05 33.85 -11.94
N THR A 4 32.87 35.13 -12.24
CA THR A 4 32.76 36.22 -11.25
C THR A 4 31.46 36.12 -10.46
N ASP A 5 30.33 35.91 -11.14
CA ASP A 5 29.03 35.71 -10.52
C ASP A 5 29.03 34.50 -9.58
N LEU A 6 29.71 33.41 -9.98
CA LEU A 6 29.83 32.21 -9.16
C LEU A 6 30.66 32.45 -7.90
N ALA A 7 31.72 33.25 -7.97
CA ALA A 7 32.57 33.58 -6.83
C ALA A 7 31.81 34.44 -5.81
N VAL A 8 31.13 35.49 -6.29
CA VAL A 8 30.27 36.36 -5.44
C VAL A 8 29.15 35.54 -4.80
N TRP A 9 28.50 34.66 -5.57
CA TRP A 9 27.48 33.77 -5.04
C TRP A 9 28.05 32.87 -3.94
N LYS A 10 29.22 32.25 -4.13
CA LYS A 10 29.84 31.37 -3.11
C LYS A 10 30.15 32.10 -1.81
N GLU A 11 30.57 33.36 -1.87
CA GLU A 11 30.92 34.16 -0.70
C GLU A 11 29.67 34.57 0.10
N GLN A 12 28.57 34.89 -0.58
CA GLN A 12 27.33 35.32 0.06
C GLN A 12 26.36 34.17 0.37
N HIS A 13 26.59 32.98 -0.20
CA HIS A 13 25.67 31.86 -0.08
C HIS A 13 25.77 31.17 1.28
N TYR A 14 24.66 31.18 2.01
CA TYR A 14 24.47 30.31 3.15
C TYR A 14 23.94 28.93 2.72
N CYS A 15 24.85 27.96 2.62
CA CYS A 15 24.52 26.60 2.22
C CYS A 15 23.70 25.88 3.29
N CYS A 16 22.44 25.59 2.96
CA CYS A 16 21.52 24.85 3.82
C CYS A 16 21.54 23.33 3.55
N THR A 17 22.56 22.82 2.83
CA THR A 17 22.66 21.40 2.49
C THR A 17 22.85 20.58 3.76
N ASN A 18 21.98 19.60 3.97
CA ASN A 18 22.00 18.72 5.14
C ASN A 18 22.16 17.23 4.77
N HIS A 19 22.39 16.94 3.49
CA HIS A 19 22.58 15.59 2.97
C HIS A 19 23.57 15.65 1.80
N HIS A 20 24.61 14.81 1.86
CA HIS A 20 25.71 14.83 0.89
C HIS A 20 25.75 13.61 -0.03
N LYS A 21 24.85 12.65 0.17
CA LYS A 21 24.73 11.45 -0.68
C LYS A 21 23.64 11.67 -1.75
N SER A 22 23.33 10.61 -2.51
CA SER A 22 22.29 10.65 -3.54
C SER A 22 20.90 10.94 -2.95
N SER A 23 20.02 11.56 -3.73
CA SER A 23 18.63 11.80 -3.34
C SER A 23 17.88 10.51 -2.97
N LYS A 24 18.19 9.38 -3.65
CA LYS A 24 17.62 8.06 -3.36
C LYS A 24 17.99 7.54 -1.96
N SER A 25 19.17 7.91 -1.44
CA SER A 25 19.61 7.49 -0.10
C SER A 25 18.99 8.31 1.04
N MET A 26 18.34 9.44 0.74
CA MET A 26 17.76 10.31 1.77
C MET A 26 16.71 9.58 2.61
N GLU A 27 15.89 8.72 1.99
CA GLU A 27 14.85 7.98 2.71
C GLU A 27 15.46 7.00 3.72
N GLN A 28 16.48 6.26 3.30
CA GLN A 28 17.20 5.28 4.12
C GLN A 28 17.89 5.98 5.30
N ASP A 29 18.68 7.01 5.00
CA ASP A 29 19.44 7.75 6.00
C ASP A 29 18.48 8.43 7.00
N SER A 30 17.35 8.98 6.52
CA SER A 30 16.33 9.57 7.39
C SER A 30 15.67 8.54 8.32
N ALA A 31 15.38 7.33 7.81
CA ALA A 31 14.83 6.25 8.62
C ALA A 31 15.81 5.82 9.72
N VAL A 32 17.08 5.60 9.38
CA VAL A 32 18.14 5.24 10.34
C VAL A 32 18.28 6.32 11.43
N ILE A 33 18.31 7.60 11.05
CA ILE A 33 18.36 8.73 11.99
C ILE A 33 17.14 8.71 12.92
N LEU A 34 15.94 8.48 12.39
CA LEU A 34 14.70 8.48 13.17
C LEU A 34 14.66 7.35 14.20
N TRP A 35 15.08 6.14 13.82
CA TRP A 35 15.13 5.00 14.73
C TRP A 35 16.22 5.18 15.80
N ASN A 36 17.45 5.54 15.42
CA ASN A 36 18.56 5.65 16.37
C ASN A 36 18.35 6.75 17.42
N ARG A 37 17.69 7.87 17.08
CA ARG A 37 17.46 8.97 18.04
C ARG A 37 16.27 8.72 18.99
N SER A 38 15.42 7.73 18.71
CA SER A 38 14.13 7.54 19.38
C SER A 38 14.26 7.42 20.90
N VAL A 39 15.15 6.55 21.38
CA VAL A 39 15.37 6.31 22.81
C VAL A 39 15.98 7.53 23.49
N ALA A 40 17.12 8.02 22.99
CA ALA A 40 17.85 9.11 23.62
C ALA A 40 17.06 10.43 23.66
N LYS A 41 16.22 10.69 22.66
CA LYS A 41 15.49 11.96 22.54
C LYS A 41 14.06 11.91 23.10
N TYR A 42 13.39 10.76 23.00
CA TYR A 42 11.95 10.67 23.28
C TYR A 42 11.57 9.49 24.18
N ASN A 43 12.54 8.70 24.63
CA ASN A 43 12.34 7.58 25.54
C ASN A 43 11.30 6.54 25.07
N PHE A 44 11.28 6.23 23.76
CA PHE A 44 10.46 5.14 23.21
C PHE A 44 11.21 4.38 22.11
N ARG A 45 10.67 3.23 21.68
CA ARG A 45 11.23 2.38 20.62
C ARG A 45 10.21 2.10 19.51
N TYR A 46 10.66 2.10 18.26
CA TYR A 46 9.88 1.70 17.09
C TYR A 46 10.13 0.22 16.78
N VAL A 47 9.25 -0.68 17.25
CA VAL A 47 9.47 -2.13 17.11
C VAL A 47 9.00 -2.70 15.77
N GLU A 48 8.18 -1.97 15.03
CA GLU A 48 7.59 -2.37 13.76
C GLU A 48 7.76 -1.26 12.71
N MET A 49 7.92 -1.66 11.45
CA MET A 49 8.00 -0.76 10.32
C MET A 49 7.07 -1.23 9.21
N LEU A 50 6.04 -0.44 8.93
CA LEU A 50 5.18 -0.64 7.76
C LEU A 50 5.85 -0.11 6.51
N SER A 51 6.13 -0.99 5.56
CA SER A 51 6.76 -0.63 4.30
C SER A 51 6.06 -1.25 3.09
N ASP A 52 6.40 -0.72 1.93
CA ASP A 52 6.18 -1.39 0.65
C ASP A 52 7.12 -2.62 0.54
N GLY A 53 6.93 -3.46 -0.49
CA GLY A 53 7.63 -4.73 -0.69
C GLY A 53 9.14 -4.66 -0.47
N ASP A 54 9.93 -4.31 -1.48
CA ASP A 54 11.38 -4.17 -1.32
C ASP A 54 11.73 -2.77 -0.79
N SER A 55 11.61 -2.58 0.52
CA SER A 55 11.99 -1.32 1.18
C SER A 55 13.46 -1.29 1.56
N SER A 56 14.23 -0.52 0.79
CA SER A 56 15.63 -0.25 1.12
C SER A 56 15.81 0.49 2.45
N ALA A 57 14.81 1.28 2.88
CA ALA A 57 14.80 1.94 4.18
C ALA A 57 14.67 0.93 5.34
N PHE A 58 13.80 -0.07 5.20
CA PHE A 58 13.71 -1.16 6.20
C PHE A 58 15.04 -1.91 6.33
N LYS A 59 15.68 -2.24 5.19
CA LYS A 59 16.99 -2.89 5.19
C LYS A 59 18.03 -2.07 5.95
N ALA A 60 18.11 -0.76 5.69
CA ALA A 60 19.03 0.13 6.39
C ALA A 60 18.76 0.21 7.91
N VAL A 61 17.49 0.26 8.32
CA VAL A 61 17.10 0.24 9.75
C VAL A 61 17.48 -1.09 10.41
N LEU A 62 17.29 -2.22 9.73
CA LEU A 62 17.67 -3.52 10.25
C LEU A 62 19.19 -3.63 10.43
N GLU A 63 19.98 -3.13 9.47
CA GLU A 63 21.44 -3.11 9.51
C GLU A 63 21.98 -2.16 10.60
N SER A 64 21.27 -1.05 10.88
CA SER A 64 21.71 -0.09 11.89
C SER A 64 21.52 -0.59 13.33
N LYS A 65 20.78 -1.70 13.53
CA LYS A 65 20.52 -2.32 14.84
C LYS A 65 20.20 -1.28 15.93
N PRO A 66 19.13 -0.49 15.78
CA PRO A 66 18.85 0.65 16.64
C PRO A 66 18.63 0.26 18.11
N TYR A 67 18.24 -0.99 18.37
CA TYR A 67 18.01 -1.53 19.70
C TYR A 67 18.76 -2.86 19.85
N ALA A 68 19.55 -3.01 20.92
CA ALA A 68 20.39 -4.19 21.14
C ALA A 68 19.59 -5.47 21.42
N ASP A 69 18.42 -5.33 22.04
CA ASP A 69 17.58 -6.41 22.55
C ASP A 69 16.37 -6.74 21.65
N LYS A 70 16.10 -5.91 20.64
CA LYS A 70 14.90 -6.06 19.80
C LYS A 70 15.16 -5.69 18.34
N ALA A 71 15.04 -6.69 17.46
CA ALA A 71 15.01 -6.45 16.02
C ALA A 71 13.69 -5.78 15.60
N VAL A 72 13.80 -4.86 14.64
CA VAL A 72 12.63 -4.20 14.03
C VAL A 72 11.92 -5.21 13.12
N THR A 73 10.62 -5.37 13.31
CA THR A 73 9.79 -6.29 12.51
C THR A 73 9.20 -5.56 11.31
N LYS A 74 9.26 -6.19 10.13
CA LYS A 74 8.65 -5.66 8.92
C LYS A 74 7.16 -5.95 8.88
N LEU A 75 6.36 -4.95 8.54
CA LEU A 75 4.96 -5.10 8.13
C LEU A 75 4.83 -4.73 6.65
N ASP A 76 3.94 -5.42 5.93
CA ASP A 76 3.68 -5.16 4.52
C ASP A 76 2.38 -4.36 4.36
N CYS A 77 2.44 -3.33 3.50
CA CYS A 77 1.28 -2.51 3.17
C CYS A 77 0.27 -3.27 2.30
N ILE A 78 -0.98 -3.40 2.77
CA ILE A 78 -2.06 -4.08 2.01
C ILE A 78 -2.32 -3.40 0.67
N ASN A 79 -2.32 -2.07 0.64
CA ASN A 79 -2.52 -1.32 -0.60
C ASN A 79 -1.37 -1.53 -1.60
N HIS A 80 -0.15 -1.78 -1.13
CA HIS A 80 0.98 -2.13 -1.99
C HIS A 80 0.81 -3.55 -2.55
N ALA A 81 0.46 -4.53 -1.71
CA ALA A 81 0.19 -5.89 -2.14
C ALA A 81 -0.98 -5.94 -3.15
N HIS A 82 -2.04 -5.17 -2.93
CA HIS A 82 -3.16 -4.98 -3.86
C HIS A 82 -2.68 -4.48 -5.22
N LYS A 83 -1.88 -3.42 -5.27
CA LYS A 83 -1.31 -2.91 -6.53
C LYS A 83 -0.37 -3.90 -7.20
N CYS A 84 0.41 -4.64 -6.41
CA CYS A 84 1.28 -5.70 -6.91
C CYS A 84 0.45 -6.78 -7.61
N MET A 85 -0.63 -7.24 -6.99
CA MET A 85 -1.59 -8.19 -7.59
C MET A 85 -2.10 -7.70 -8.95
N GLY A 86 -2.60 -6.46 -9.03
CA GLY A 86 -3.07 -5.90 -10.30
C GLY A 86 -1.99 -5.85 -11.38
N THR A 87 -0.80 -5.38 -11.00
CA THR A 87 0.36 -5.27 -11.91
C THR A 87 0.75 -6.63 -12.49
N VAL A 88 0.82 -7.67 -11.66
CA VAL A 88 1.26 -9.00 -12.10
C VAL A 88 0.20 -9.70 -12.95
N LEU A 89 -1.09 -9.48 -12.67
CA LEU A 89 -2.20 -9.97 -13.49
C LEU A 89 -2.19 -9.32 -14.88
N GLN A 90 -2.08 -7.99 -14.94
CA GLN A 90 -2.04 -7.25 -16.20
C GLN A 90 -0.80 -7.61 -17.04
N LYS A 91 0.35 -7.82 -16.38
CA LYS A 91 1.58 -8.30 -17.04
C LYS A 91 1.37 -9.68 -17.65
N LEU A 92 0.84 -10.63 -16.87
CA LEU A 92 0.54 -11.99 -17.37
C LEU A 92 -0.45 -11.95 -18.54
N ALA A 93 -1.51 -11.14 -18.45
CA ALA A 93 -2.52 -11.00 -19.49
C ALA A 93 -1.90 -10.59 -20.85
N LYS A 94 -0.87 -9.72 -20.82
CA LYS A 94 -0.14 -9.26 -22.00
C LYS A 94 0.85 -10.29 -22.51
N GLU A 95 1.73 -10.79 -21.63
CA GLU A 95 2.85 -11.67 -22.00
C GLU A 95 2.39 -13.07 -22.43
N SER A 96 1.33 -13.58 -21.83
CA SER A 96 0.76 -14.89 -22.17
C SER A 96 -0.40 -14.79 -23.15
N HIS A 97 -0.65 -13.61 -23.75
CA HIS A 97 -1.76 -13.38 -24.67
C HIS A 97 -3.12 -13.84 -24.15
N LEU A 98 -3.35 -13.71 -22.83
CA LEU A 98 -4.60 -14.11 -22.16
C LEU A 98 -5.62 -12.96 -22.08
N GLY A 99 -5.19 -11.72 -22.35
CA GLY A 99 -6.05 -10.53 -22.38
C GLY A 99 -6.76 -10.30 -23.70
N GLY A 100 -7.32 -9.12 -23.94
CA GLY A 100 -8.05 -8.77 -25.17
C GLY A 100 -9.58 -8.89 -25.05
N ARG A 101 -10.30 -8.75 -26.18
CA ARG A 101 -11.77 -8.84 -26.20
C ARG A 101 -12.21 -10.30 -26.22
N GLY A 102 -13.16 -10.67 -25.37
CA GLY A 102 -13.75 -12.01 -25.36
C GLY A 102 -14.26 -12.42 -23.99
N VAL A 103 -15.27 -13.28 -23.98
CA VAL A 103 -15.76 -13.96 -22.78
C VAL A 103 -14.65 -14.91 -22.29
N CYS A 104 -14.57 -15.16 -20.98
CA CYS A 104 -13.57 -16.06 -20.38
C CYS A 104 -12.08 -15.65 -20.50
N ARG A 105 -11.75 -14.46 -21.05
CA ARG A 105 -10.38 -13.94 -21.13
C ARG A 105 -9.96 -13.16 -19.88
N LEU A 106 -8.67 -12.96 -19.64
CA LEU A 106 -8.13 -12.13 -18.56
C LEU A 106 -8.11 -10.65 -18.97
N THR A 107 -9.29 -10.05 -19.10
CA THR A 107 -9.45 -8.64 -19.47
C THR A 107 -8.96 -7.69 -18.38
N GLU A 108 -8.78 -6.41 -18.70
CA GLU A 108 -8.43 -5.38 -17.71
C GLU A 108 -9.44 -5.32 -16.56
N LYS A 109 -10.74 -5.27 -16.88
CA LYS A 109 -11.83 -5.32 -15.88
C LYS A 109 -11.78 -6.55 -14.97
N LYS A 110 -11.33 -7.70 -15.50
CA LYS A 110 -11.15 -8.93 -14.72
C LYS A 110 -9.90 -8.86 -13.85
N CYS A 111 -8.81 -8.31 -14.34
CA CYS A 111 -7.64 -8.01 -13.51
C CYS A 111 -8.04 -7.14 -12.32
N ASP A 112 -8.81 -6.07 -12.56
CA ASP A 112 -9.29 -5.16 -11.50
C ASP A 112 -10.20 -5.89 -10.50
N SER A 113 -11.10 -6.75 -11.00
CA SER A 113 -12.01 -7.54 -10.16
C SER A 113 -11.24 -8.52 -9.28
N LEU A 114 -10.30 -9.29 -9.84
CA LEU A 114 -9.45 -10.22 -9.08
C LEU A 114 -8.53 -9.48 -8.08
N GLN A 115 -8.04 -8.31 -8.48
CA GLN A 115 -7.24 -7.44 -7.62
C GLN A 115 -8.06 -6.97 -6.41
N ASN A 116 -9.28 -6.48 -6.63
CA ASN A 116 -10.17 -6.03 -5.55
C ASN A 116 -10.60 -7.19 -4.66
N PHE A 117 -10.90 -8.35 -5.25
CA PHE A 117 -11.19 -9.57 -4.51
C PHE A 117 -10.04 -9.96 -3.59
N TYR A 118 -8.80 -9.95 -4.09
CA TYR A 118 -7.60 -10.23 -3.28
C TYR A 118 -7.50 -9.31 -2.06
N ARG A 119 -7.76 -8.00 -2.23
CA ARG A 119 -7.75 -7.06 -1.09
C ARG A 119 -8.88 -7.32 -0.10
N GLY A 120 -10.09 -7.60 -0.58
CA GLY A 120 -11.23 -7.97 0.29
C GLY A 120 -10.94 -9.23 1.10
N ALA A 121 -10.47 -10.29 0.43
CA ALA A 121 -10.10 -11.56 1.06
C ALA A 121 -9.08 -11.39 2.21
N ILE A 122 -8.14 -10.45 2.08
CA ILE A 122 -7.20 -10.10 3.15
C ILE A 122 -7.91 -9.33 4.26
N ILE A 123 -8.58 -8.22 3.95
CA ILE A 123 -9.17 -7.30 4.94
C ILE A 123 -10.24 -8.00 5.79
N ASP A 124 -11.11 -8.78 5.15
CA ASP A 124 -12.27 -9.39 5.80
C ASP A 124 -11.86 -10.55 6.75
N ASN A 125 -10.63 -11.03 6.64
CA ASN A 125 -10.14 -12.19 7.40
C ASN A 125 -8.98 -11.88 8.34
N ILE A 126 -8.55 -10.62 8.44
CA ILE A 126 -7.54 -10.20 9.42
C ILE A 126 -8.04 -10.45 10.85
N PRO A 127 -7.18 -10.90 11.79
CA PRO A 127 -5.75 -11.22 11.63
C PRO A 127 -5.45 -12.70 11.30
N ASP A 128 -6.45 -13.48 10.90
CA ASP A 128 -6.34 -14.93 10.71
C ASP A 128 -5.70 -15.27 9.35
N VAL A 129 -4.38 -15.51 9.38
CA VAL A 129 -3.56 -15.81 8.18
C VAL A 129 -4.09 -17.01 7.39
N SER A 130 -4.57 -18.05 8.06
CA SER A 130 -5.11 -19.23 7.40
C SER A 130 -6.40 -18.91 6.67
N LYS A 131 -7.31 -18.14 7.29
CA LYS A 131 -8.53 -17.66 6.61
C LYS A 131 -8.23 -16.70 5.47
N MET A 132 -7.28 -15.77 5.63
CA MET A 132 -6.83 -14.89 4.56
C MET A 132 -6.35 -15.69 3.35
N ARG A 133 -5.49 -16.69 3.58
CA ARG A 133 -4.97 -17.57 2.53
C ARG A 133 -6.11 -18.31 1.84
N ASN A 134 -7.00 -18.95 2.60
CA ASN A 134 -8.12 -19.71 2.04
C ASN A 134 -9.07 -18.81 1.23
N ALA A 135 -9.38 -17.61 1.72
CA ALA A 135 -10.22 -16.65 1.01
C ALA A 135 -9.58 -16.18 -0.30
N VAL A 136 -8.27 -15.92 -0.33
CA VAL A 136 -7.55 -15.58 -1.56
C VAL A 136 -7.66 -16.70 -2.60
N TRP A 137 -7.47 -17.96 -2.19
CA TRP A 137 -7.62 -19.11 -3.09
C TRP A 137 -9.07 -19.34 -3.53
N ALA A 138 -10.05 -19.10 -2.65
CA ALA A 138 -11.47 -19.20 -2.98
C ALA A 138 -11.85 -18.34 -4.19
N GLY A 139 -11.27 -17.13 -4.32
CA GLY A 139 -11.50 -16.26 -5.47
C GLY A 139 -11.01 -16.87 -6.80
N LEU A 140 -9.83 -17.48 -6.80
CA LEU A 140 -9.31 -18.15 -7.99
C LEU A 140 -10.17 -19.36 -8.35
N TYR A 141 -10.46 -20.24 -7.39
CA TYR A 141 -11.29 -21.41 -7.63
C TYR A 141 -12.71 -21.03 -8.10
N HIS A 142 -13.31 -20.00 -7.51
CA HIS A 142 -14.58 -19.48 -7.99
C HIS A 142 -14.48 -19.05 -9.46
N SER A 143 -13.42 -18.34 -9.85
CA SER A 143 -13.23 -17.92 -11.25
C SER A 143 -12.99 -19.08 -12.24
N MET A 144 -12.62 -20.26 -11.73
CA MET A 144 -12.45 -21.51 -12.51
C MET A 144 -13.75 -22.30 -12.67
N SER A 145 -14.79 -21.97 -11.89
CA SER A 145 -16.00 -22.78 -11.82
C SER A 145 -16.77 -22.74 -13.13
N THR A 146 -17.35 -23.88 -13.49
CA THR A 146 -18.22 -24.08 -14.65
C THR A 146 -19.50 -24.78 -14.21
N ASP A 147 -20.46 -24.93 -15.13
CA ASP A 147 -21.70 -25.67 -14.87
C ASP A 147 -21.47 -27.18 -14.69
N THR A 148 -20.38 -27.72 -15.23
CA THR A 148 -20.04 -29.15 -15.10
C THR A 148 -19.03 -29.43 -13.99
N GLU A 149 -18.14 -28.47 -13.72
CA GLU A 149 -17.11 -28.56 -12.68
C GLU A 149 -17.22 -27.37 -11.72
N HIS A 150 -17.88 -27.57 -10.59
CA HIS A 150 -18.08 -26.54 -9.58
C HIS A 150 -16.90 -26.47 -8.60
N HIS A 151 -16.34 -25.28 -8.40
CA HIS A 151 -15.23 -25.06 -7.46
C HIS A 151 -15.59 -24.05 -6.35
N HIS A 152 -16.85 -24.06 -5.91
CA HIS A 152 -17.39 -23.13 -4.90
C HIS A 152 -17.11 -23.54 -3.44
N ARG A 153 -16.49 -24.71 -3.20
CA ARG A 153 -16.30 -25.29 -1.86
C ARG A 153 -15.61 -24.36 -0.85
N GLN A 154 -14.69 -23.51 -1.32
CA GLN A 154 -13.95 -22.58 -0.45
C GLN A 154 -14.57 -21.19 -0.37
N CYS A 155 -15.66 -20.94 -1.12
CA CYS A 155 -16.40 -19.69 -1.02
C CYS A 155 -17.08 -19.59 0.35
N PRO A 156 -17.27 -18.36 0.88
CA PRO A 156 -17.96 -18.20 2.15
C PRO A 156 -19.37 -18.76 2.08
N LEU A 157 -19.84 -19.29 3.21
CA LEU A 157 -21.21 -19.73 3.40
C LEU A 157 -22.04 -18.60 4.02
N GLY A 158 -23.35 -18.70 3.90
CA GLY A 158 -24.30 -17.75 4.50
C GLY A 158 -24.93 -16.80 3.49
N GLU A 159 -25.98 -16.12 3.93
CA GLU A 159 -26.78 -15.21 3.10
C GLU A 159 -25.96 -14.03 2.55
N ASN A 160 -24.93 -13.60 3.30
CA ASN A 160 -24.01 -12.54 2.91
C ASN A 160 -22.82 -13.03 2.06
N SER A 161 -22.84 -14.28 1.59
CA SER A 161 -21.79 -14.78 0.70
C SER A 161 -21.81 -14.01 -0.62
N TRP A 162 -20.64 -13.57 -1.07
CA TRP A 162 -20.48 -13.02 -2.42
C TRP A 162 -20.63 -14.09 -3.51
N CYS A 163 -20.63 -15.38 -3.14
CA CYS A 163 -20.78 -16.50 -4.05
C CYS A 163 -22.25 -16.85 -4.23
N TRP A 164 -22.82 -16.44 -5.37
CA TRP A 164 -24.20 -16.72 -5.75
C TRP A 164 -24.55 -18.22 -5.67
N TYR A 165 -23.61 -19.11 -5.99
CA TYR A 165 -23.81 -20.55 -5.94
C TYR A 165 -24.06 -21.03 -4.51
N GLN A 166 -23.23 -20.56 -3.55
CA GLN A 166 -23.39 -20.91 -2.15
C GLN A 166 -24.68 -20.31 -1.55
N GLN A 167 -25.08 -19.13 -2.01
CA GLN A 167 -26.36 -18.53 -1.61
C GLN A 167 -27.55 -19.37 -2.10
N ALA A 168 -27.56 -19.80 -3.36
CA ALA A 168 -28.61 -20.64 -3.91
C ALA A 168 -28.73 -21.98 -3.17
N VAL A 169 -27.59 -22.65 -2.93
CA VAL A 169 -27.52 -23.90 -2.16
C VAL A 169 -28.08 -23.70 -0.74
N LEU A 170 -27.74 -22.60 -0.07
CA LEU A 170 -28.26 -22.30 1.27
C LEU A 170 -29.77 -22.12 1.29
N LEU A 171 -30.32 -21.46 0.27
CA LEU A 171 -31.76 -21.22 0.11
C LEU A 171 -32.54 -22.46 -0.38
N GLY A 172 -31.86 -23.58 -0.64
CA GLY A 172 -32.48 -24.78 -1.22
C GLY A 172 -32.95 -24.58 -2.66
N GLN A 173 -32.33 -23.64 -3.39
CA GLN A 173 -32.63 -23.32 -4.78
C GLN A 173 -31.60 -23.95 -5.70
N ASP A 174 -32.02 -24.29 -6.92
CA ASP A 174 -31.10 -24.71 -7.97
C ASP A 174 -30.21 -23.52 -8.39
N PRO A 175 -28.88 -23.64 -8.32
CA PRO A 175 -27.98 -22.58 -8.76
C PRO A 175 -28.15 -22.31 -10.26
N ASP A 176 -28.21 -21.03 -10.65
CA ASP A 176 -28.26 -20.60 -12.06
C ASP A 176 -27.00 -21.05 -12.85
N SER A 177 -27.03 -20.94 -14.17
CA SER A 177 -25.89 -21.30 -15.01
C SER A 177 -24.79 -20.23 -14.99
N HIS A 178 -23.53 -20.67 -14.94
CA HIS A 178 -22.33 -19.86 -15.12
C HIS A 178 -22.31 -19.14 -16.49
N SER A 179 -23.10 -19.62 -17.46
CA SER A 179 -23.29 -19.01 -18.78
C SER A 179 -24.36 -17.91 -18.82
N ASN A 180 -25.39 -18.02 -17.97
CA ASN A 180 -26.50 -17.07 -17.88
C ASN A 180 -26.14 -15.82 -17.08
N LEU A 181 -25.31 -16.00 -16.05
CA LEU A 181 -24.75 -14.90 -15.30
C LEU A 181 -23.74 -14.19 -16.19
N LYS A 182 -24.07 -12.99 -16.70
CA LYS A 182 -23.18 -12.14 -17.49
C LYS A 182 -21.76 -12.22 -16.92
N ALA A 183 -20.94 -12.98 -17.65
CA ALA A 183 -19.68 -13.56 -17.25
C ALA A 183 -18.62 -12.51 -16.90
N SER A 184 -18.71 -11.90 -15.73
CA SER A 184 -17.74 -10.88 -15.32
C SER A 184 -16.47 -11.50 -14.74
N MET A 185 -16.54 -12.67 -14.10
CA MET A 185 -15.39 -13.25 -13.37
C MET A 185 -14.87 -14.59 -13.90
N PHE A 186 -15.68 -15.39 -14.62
CA PHE A 186 -15.25 -16.70 -15.06
C PHE A 186 -14.18 -16.63 -16.16
N LEU A 187 -13.20 -17.52 -16.05
CA LEU A 187 -12.03 -17.59 -16.92
C LEU A 187 -11.98 -18.94 -17.64
N SER A 188 -11.44 -18.97 -18.86
CA SER A 188 -11.20 -20.24 -19.55
C SER A 188 -10.14 -21.03 -18.78
N LEU A 189 -10.27 -22.36 -18.69
CA LEU A 189 -9.40 -23.22 -17.86
C LEU A 189 -7.89 -23.00 -18.06
N GLU A 190 -7.47 -22.52 -19.23
CA GLU A 190 -6.09 -22.14 -19.51
C GLU A 190 -5.58 -20.98 -18.64
N VAL A 191 -6.42 -19.96 -18.39
CA VAL A 191 -6.00 -18.75 -17.65
C VAL A 191 -5.70 -19.06 -16.18
N PRO A 192 -6.58 -19.74 -15.42
CA PRO A 192 -6.33 -20.04 -14.02
C PRO A 192 -5.08 -20.88 -13.77
N HIS A 193 -4.75 -21.83 -14.65
CA HIS A 193 -3.49 -22.58 -14.56
C HIS A 193 -2.26 -21.65 -14.58
N LYS A 194 -2.31 -20.60 -15.41
CA LYS A 194 -1.25 -19.57 -15.46
C LYS A 194 -1.29 -18.62 -14.25
N LEU A 195 -2.43 -18.50 -13.57
CA LEU A 195 -2.59 -17.70 -12.36
C LEU A 195 -2.11 -18.41 -11.08
N ILE A 196 -2.10 -19.74 -11.03
CA ILE A 196 -1.68 -20.53 -9.85
C ILE A 196 -0.34 -20.05 -9.27
N PRO A 197 0.75 -19.85 -10.05
CA PRO A 197 2.01 -19.36 -9.50
C PRO A 197 1.92 -17.97 -8.87
N ILE A 198 1.08 -17.09 -9.43
CA ILE A 198 0.83 -15.75 -8.89
C ILE A 198 0.11 -15.88 -7.55
N TYR A 199 -0.99 -16.63 -7.50
CA TYR A 199 -1.76 -16.81 -6.27
C TYR A 199 -0.92 -17.45 -5.17
N ARG A 200 -0.08 -18.44 -5.49
CA ARG A 200 0.85 -19.04 -4.52
C ARG A 200 1.79 -18.00 -3.89
N ARG A 201 2.37 -17.11 -4.70
CA ARG A 201 3.24 -16.04 -4.20
C ARG A 201 2.48 -14.98 -3.41
N MET A 202 1.31 -14.59 -3.89
CA MET A 202 0.49 -13.53 -3.28
C MET A 202 -0.25 -14.02 -2.02
N SER A 203 -0.37 -15.33 -1.82
CA SER A 203 -0.92 -15.95 -0.62
C SER A 203 0.16 -16.60 0.25
N ASP A 204 1.43 -16.21 0.10
CA ASP A 204 2.52 -16.71 0.94
C ASP A 204 2.26 -16.39 2.41
N GLU A 205 2.43 -17.37 3.30
CA GLU A 205 2.11 -17.20 4.72
C GLU A 205 2.93 -16.10 5.38
N SER A 206 4.22 -15.97 5.02
CA SER A 206 5.06 -14.91 5.58
C SER A 206 4.59 -13.52 5.13
N LEU A 207 4.12 -13.39 3.87
CA LEU A 207 3.55 -12.16 3.35
C LEU A 207 2.23 -11.82 4.05
N LEU A 208 1.32 -12.78 4.17
CA LEU A 208 0.04 -12.60 4.85
C LEU A 208 0.22 -12.26 6.33
N GLN A 209 1.17 -12.92 7.01
CA GLN A 209 1.52 -12.62 8.40
C GLN A 209 1.99 -11.18 8.60
N ARG A 210 2.78 -10.64 7.64
CA ARG A 210 3.22 -9.23 7.67
C ARG A 210 2.10 -8.24 7.34
N MET A 211 0.97 -8.69 6.78
CA MET A 211 -0.23 -7.89 6.54
C MET A 211 -1.30 -8.06 7.63
N ALA A 212 -1.12 -8.99 8.58
CA ALA A 212 -2.13 -9.36 9.58
C ALA A 212 -2.52 -8.21 10.53
N LEU A 213 -1.76 -7.13 10.58
CA LEU A 213 -2.09 -5.92 11.37
C LEU A 213 -2.94 -4.89 10.59
N GLY A 214 -3.32 -5.16 9.33
CA GLY A 214 -4.17 -4.23 8.59
C GLY A 214 -3.46 -2.97 8.10
N GLY A 215 -2.13 -2.93 8.15
CA GLY A 215 -1.35 -1.75 7.85
C GLY A 215 -1.58 -1.21 6.43
N THR A 216 -1.93 0.07 6.32
CA THR A 216 -2.01 0.77 5.04
C THR A 216 -1.20 2.07 5.07
N GLN A 217 -0.49 2.36 3.99
CA GLN A 217 0.07 3.69 3.76
C GLN A 217 -0.97 4.55 3.05
N ASN A 218 -2.00 5.02 3.76
CA ASN A 218 -2.95 5.99 3.21
C ASN A 218 -2.29 7.38 3.17
N LYS A 219 -2.14 7.95 1.97
CA LYS A 219 -1.54 9.28 1.81
C LYS A 219 -2.43 10.36 2.41
N ASN A 220 -3.75 10.27 2.25
CA ASN A 220 -4.64 11.43 2.32
C ASN A 220 -4.74 12.09 3.71
N GLU A 221 -4.50 11.34 4.79
CA GLU A 221 -4.58 11.84 6.17
C GLU A 221 -3.23 11.81 6.91
N SER A 222 -2.14 11.55 6.18
CA SER A 222 -0.83 11.53 6.81
C SER A 222 -0.30 12.94 7.06
N LEU A 223 0.38 13.15 8.19
CA LEU A 223 1.19 14.36 8.44
C LEU A 223 2.08 14.70 7.24
N ASN A 224 2.67 13.67 6.64
CA ASN A 224 3.46 13.79 5.42
C ASN A 224 2.68 14.43 4.27
N ALA A 225 1.45 14.01 3.97
CA ALA A 225 0.67 14.64 2.91
C ALA A 225 0.34 16.11 3.19
N MET A 226 0.10 16.49 4.44
CA MET A 226 -0.08 17.90 4.80
C MET A 226 1.20 18.72 4.63
N ILE A 227 2.37 18.15 4.88
CA ILE A 227 3.66 18.79 4.58
C ILE A 227 3.79 18.95 3.06
N TRP A 228 3.52 17.88 2.29
CA TRP A 228 3.74 17.86 0.84
C TRP A 228 2.71 18.67 0.04
N SER A 229 1.51 18.90 0.56
CA SER A 229 0.56 19.84 -0.06
C SER A 229 1.03 21.29 -0.01
N ARG A 230 1.90 21.63 0.96
CA ARG A 230 2.48 22.96 1.15
C ARG A 230 3.88 23.08 0.55
N CYS A 231 4.63 21.98 0.56
CA CYS A 231 5.95 21.84 -0.05
C CYS A 231 5.95 20.67 -1.05
N PRO A 232 5.49 20.86 -2.30
CA PRO A 232 5.45 19.76 -3.26
C PRO A 232 6.83 19.15 -3.49
N LYS A 233 6.91 17.81 -3.47
CA LYS A 233 8.15 17.06 -3.72
C LYS A 233 8.72 17.27 -5.12
N THR A 234 7.91 17.77 -6.04
CA THR A 234 8.26 18.05 -7.44
C THR A 234 8.92 19.41 -7.63
N SER A 235 8.98 20.23 -6.57
CA SER A 235 9.57 21.57 -6.61
C SER A 235 10.68 21.69 -5.57
N PHE A 236 11.77 22.36 -5.95
CA PHE A 236 12.78 22.75 -4.97
C PHE A 236 12.21 23.80 -4.02
N MET A 237 12.36 23.58 -2.72
CA MET A 237 11.91 24.48 -1.67
C MET A 237 13.06 24.75 -0.70
N GLY A 238 13.32 26.04 -0.41
CA GLY A 238 14.34 26.41 0.56
C GLY A 238 14.02 25.90 1.98
N LEU A 239 15.08 25.65 2.77
CA LEU A 239 14.96 25.05 4.12
C LEU A 239 13.99 25.83 5.03
N GLY A 240 13.99 27.16 4.98
CA GLY A 240 13.06 27.98 5.78
C GLY A 240 11.59 27.70 5.46
N ARG A 241 11.25 27.54 4.17
CA ARG A 241 9.88 27.22 3.72
C ARG A 241 9.48 25.81 4.12
N VAL A 242 10.41 24.85 4.05
CA VAL A 242 10.18 23.48 4.52
C VAL A 242 9.92 23.48 6.03
N LYS A 243 10.77 24.15 6.83
CA LYS A 243 10.58 24.27 8.29
C LYS A 243 9.22 24.88 8.66
N GLY A 244 8.86 26.01 8.03
CA GLY A 244 7.56 26.64 8.27
C GLY A 244 6.38 25.75 7.87
N SER A 245 6.51 25.03 6.75
CA SER A 245 5.47 24.10 6.28
C SER A 245 5.31 22.90 7.22
N VAL A 246 6.42 22.36 7.74
CA VAL A 246 6.40 21.28 8.73
C VAL A 246 5.77 21.75 10.03
N ALA A 247 6.20 22.89 10.57
CA ALA A 247 5.63 23.45 11.80
C ALA A 247 4.12 23.65 11.67
N ARG A 248 3.67 24.30 10.58
CA ARG A 248 2.25 24.50 10.31
C ARG A 248 1.48 23.17 10.13
N ALA A 249 2.05 22.20 9.44
CA ALA A 249 1.41 20.90 9.24
C ALA A 249 1.24 20.15 10.57
N VAL A 250 2.26 20.17 11.44
CA VAL A 250 2.20 19.56 12.78
C VAL A 250 1.15 20.26 13.65
N SER A 251 1.12 21.59 13.66
CA SER A 251 0.10 22.36 14.39
C SER A 251 -1.32 21.98 13.96
N ILE A 252 -1.59 21.94 12.66
CA ILE A 252 -2.92 21.59 12.13
C ILE A 252 -3.25 20.12 12.38
N PHE A 253 -2.27 19.21 12.27
CA PHE A 253 -2.49 17.79 12.54
C PHE A 253 -2.94 17.53 13.98
N ASN A 254 -2.30 18.20 14.92
CA ASN A 254 -2.50 17.94 16.35
C ASN A 254 -3.64 18.77 16.96
N ALA A 255 -3.86 20.00 16.49
CA ALA A 255 -4.75 20.96 17.13
C ALA A 255 -5.78 21.59 16.16
N GLY A 256 -5.82 21.15 14.89
CA GLY A 256 -6.77 21.64 13.90
C GLY A 256 -6.59 23.11 13.55
N ALA A 257 -7.69 23.76 13.15
CA ALA A 257 -7.68 25.15 12.69
C ALA A 257 -7.41 26.17 13.82
N ASN A 258 -7.69 25.81 15.08
CA ASN A 258 -7.53 26.71 16.23
C ASN A 258 -6.08 27.19 16.40
N GLU A 259 -5.11 26.30 16.15
CA GLU A 259 -3.71 26.69 16.27
C GLU A 259 -3.26 27.65 15.16
N LEU A 260 -3.91 27.62 14.00
CA LEU A 260 -3.66 28.60 12.95
C LEU A 260 -4.15 30.00 13.37
N ILE A 261 -5.29 30.07 14.05
CA ILE A 261 -5.83 31.32 14.60
C ILE A 261 -4.87 31.87 15.66
N ASN A 262 -4.34 31.01 16.55
CA ASN A 262 -3.34 31.42 17.54
C ASN A 262 -2.08 32.02 16.89
N VAL A 263 -1.59 31.41 15.80
CA VAL A 263 -0.43 31.90 15.06
C VAL A 263 -0.76 33.24 14.37
N MET A 264 -1.92 33.38 13.76
CA MET A 264 -2.37 34.63 13.12
C MET A 264 -2.49 35.77 14.14
N ASN A 265 -3.09 35.51 15.29
CA ASN A 265 -3.21 36.47 16.39
C ASN A 265 -1.83 36.93 16.88
N LYS A 266 -0.87 36.02 17.06
CA LYS A 266 0.52 36.35 17.45
C LYS A 266 1.29 37.14 16.39
N MET A 267 0.92 36.99 15.12
CA MET A 267 1.49 37.77 14.02
C MET A 267 0.71 39.07 13.76
N HIS A 268 -0.29 39.39 14.59
CA HIS A 268 -1.15 40.56 14.42
C HIS A 268 -1.85 40.60 13.05
N ILE A 269 -2.26 39.43 12.55
CA ILE A 269 -3.08 39.31 11.34
C ILE A 269 -4.54 39.23 11.78
N ASP A 270 -5.36 40.19 11.33
CA ASP A 270 -6.79 40.16 11.57
C ASP A 270 -7.45 39.05 10.75
N VAL A 271 -8.30 38.26 11.41
CA VAL A 271 -9.00 37.10 10.83
C VAL A 271 -10.52 37.25 10.87
N ASN A 272 -11.01 38.44 11.26
CA ASN A 272 -12.42 38.80 11.24
C ASN A 272 -12.91 39.21 9.83
#